data_AF-A0A3M8CRU7-F1
#
_entry.id   AF-A0A3M8CRU7-F1
#
_cell.length_a   1.000
_cell.length_b   1.000
_cell.length_c   1.000
_cell.angle_alpha   90.00
_cell.angle_beta   90.00
_cell.angle_gamma   90.00
#
_symmetry.space_group_name_H-M   'P 1'
#
loop_
_entity.id
_entity.type
_entity.pdbx_description
1 polymer ?
#
loop_
_entity_poly.entity_id
_entity_poly.type
_entity_poly.pdbx_seq_one_letter_code
_entity_poly.pdbx_strand_id
1 'polypeptide(L)'
;MQVGRLLYKGLAWIFLSCIVLQVFIAGLAIFSNPVNWVLHQSFVKIFAFVPLVMFLLTFIGGIKGRDRWISLGLFLLIVFQFLTIQVFSSVFVLASLHPVIALLLFWGSVITVRNHSVGN
;
A
#
# COMPACT_ATOMS: atom_id res chain seq x y z
N MET A 1 0.18 13.39 -20.73
CA MET A 1 1.34 12.68 -21.33
C MET A 1 1.18 11.19 -21.08
N GLN A 2 1.31 10.33 -22.10
CA GLN A 2 1.09 8.88 -21.99
C GLN A 2 2.07 8.21 -20.99
N VAL A 3 3.31 8.72 -20.90
CA VAL A 3 4.35 8.21 -19.99
C VAL A 3 3.92 8.27 -18.52
N GLY A 4 3.35 9.39 -18.05
CA GLY A 4 2.92 9.52 -16.65
C GLY A 4 1.81 8.53 -16.28
N ARG A 5 0.92 8.20 -17.24
CA ARG A 5 -0.09 7.16 -17.04
C ARG A 5 0.56 5.78 -16.99
N LEU A 6 1.49 5.47 -17.89
CA LEU A 6 2.18 4.18 -17.89
C LEU A 6 2.95 3.93 -16.59
N LEU A 7 3.69 4.95 -16.12
CA LEU A 7 4.39 4.89 -14.84
C LEU A 7 3.44 4.66 -13.67
N TYR A 8 2.31 5.38 -13.63
CA TYR A 8 1.27 5.17 -12.62
C TYR A 8 0.75 3.71 -12.63
N LYS A 9 0.45 3.15 -13.82
CA LYS A 9 0.01 1.76 -13.96
C LYS A 9 1.06 0.77 -13.47
N GLY A 10 2.32 0.98 -13.83
CA GLY A 10 3.44 0.13 -13.38
C GLY A 10 3.59 0.16 -11.86
N LEU A 11 3.55 1.35 -11.25
CA LEU A 11 3.62 1.51 -9.80
C LEU A 11 2.42 0.87 -9.09
N ALA A 12 1.21 0.93 -9.66
CA ALA A 12 0.04 0.28 -9.09
C ALA A 12 0.23 -1.25 -8.97
N TRP A 13 0.73 -1.89 -10.03
CA TRP A 13 1.04 -3.32 -10.01
C TRP A 13 2.17 -3.67 -9.05
N ILE A 14 3.26 -2.89 -9.05
CA ILE A 14 4.37 -3.09 -8.10
C ILE A 14 3.86 -2.98 -6.66
N PHE A 15 3.07 -1.96 -6.35
CA PHE A 15 2.53 -1.72 -5.02
C PHE A 15 1.61 -2.86 -4.55
N LEU A 16 0.72 -3.36 -5.43
CA LEU A 16 -0.12 -4.52 -5.14
C LEU A 16 0.74 -5.76 -4.82
N SER A 17 1.75 -6.05 -5.64
CA SER A 17 2.67 -7.17 -5.41
C SER A 17 3.44 -7.02 -4.09
N CYS A 18 3.88 -5.81 -3.74
CA CYS A 18 4.52 -5.53 -2.46
C CYS A 18 3.57 -5.81 -1.28
N ILE A 19 2.29 -5.45 -1.36
CA ILE A 19 1.33 -5.76 -0.28
C ILE A 19 1.17 -7.27 -0.12
N VAL A 20 1.01 -8.02 -1.21
CA VAL A 20 0.90 -9.49 -1.16
C VAL A 20 2.14 -10.10 -0.50
N LEU A 21 3.33 -9.64 -0.89
CA LEU A 21 4.58 -10.11 -0.30
C LEU A 21 4.71 -9.71 1.18
N GLN A 22 4.31 -8.49 1.55
CA GLN A 22 4.33 -8.01 2.94
C GLN A 22 3.46 -8.89 3.85
N VAL A 23 2.26 -9.28 3.38
CA VAL A 23 1.35 -10.18 4.10
C VAL A 23 1.94 -11.60 4.18
N PHE A 24 2.54 -12.09 3.10
CA PHE A 24 3.24 -13.39 3.11
C PHE A 24 4.38 -13.41 4.13
N ILE A 25 5.21 -12.37 4.21
CA ILE A 25 6.30 -12.27 5.19
C ILE A 25 5.75 -12.23 6.63
N ALA A 26 4.62 -11.56 6.87
CA ALA A 26 3.95 -11.65 8.18
C ALA A 26 3.53 -13.09 8.50
N GLY A 27 3.00 -13.82 7.52
CA GLY A 27 2.71 -15.25 7.64
C GLY A 27 3.95 -16.08 7.98
N LEU A 28 5.09 -15.84 7.33
CA LEU A 28 6.36 -16.49 7.68
C LEU A 28 6.79 -16.21 9.13
N ALA A 29 6.51 -15.02 9.65
CA ALA A 29 6.82 -14.67 11.03
C ALA A 29 5.93 -15.40 12.06
N ILE A 30 4.68 -15.68 11.69
CA ILE A 30 3.73 -16.44 12.52
C ILE A 30 4.01 -17.94 12.47
N PHE A 31 4.17 -18.50 11.27
CA PHE A 31 4.16 -19.95 11.06
C PHE A 31 5.54 -20.60 10.94
N SER A 32 6.59 -19.84 10.62
CA SER A 32 7.93 -20.39 10.41
C SER A 32 8.93 -19.94 11.47
N ASN A 33 9.18 -18.63 11.57
CA ASN A 33 10.17 -18.10 12.52
C ASN A 33 9.88 -16.62 12.86
N PRO A 34 9.72 -16.24 14.13
CA PRO A 34 9.49 -14.85 14.55
C PRO A 34 10.55 -13.85 14.10
N VAL A 35 11.79 -14.27 13.78
CA VAL A 35 12.83 -13.40 13.21
C VAL A 35 12.36 -12.71 11.92
N ASN A 36 11.44 -13.33 11.17
CA ASN A 36 10.88 -12.74 9.95
C ASN A 36 10.07 -11.45 10.20
N TRP A 37 9.72 -11.11 11.45
CA TRP A 37 9.16 -9.79 11.77
C TRP A 37 10.13 -8.64 11.43
N VAL A 38 11.44 -8.86 11.55
CA VAL A 38 12.46 -7.88 11.15
C VAL A 38 12.41 -7.63 9.63
N LEU A 39 12.23 -8.71 8.86
CA LEU A 39 12.07 -8.62 7.41
C LEU A 39 10.76 -7.89 7.05
N HIS A 40 9.64 -8.24 7.69
CA HIS A 40 8.35 -7.56 7.51
C HIS A 40 8.48 -6.04 7.75
N GLN A 41 9.05 -5.64 8.89
CA GLN A 41 9.20 -4.24 9.27
C GLN A 41 10.15 -3.46 8.35
N SER A 42 11.18 -4.12 7.82
CA SER A 42 12.15 -3.48 6.93
C SER A 42 11.62 -3.38 5.50
N PHE A 43 10.89 -4.39 5.02
CA PHE A 43 10.38 -4.44 3.66
C PHE A 43 9.39 -3.30 3.36
N VAL A 44 8.47 -2.99 4.29
CA VAL A 44 7.50 -1.89 4.09
C VAL A 44 8.17 -0.53 3.86
N LYS A 45 9.34 -0.28 4.46
CA LYS A 45 10.07 0.99 4.31
C LYS A 45 10.50 1.26 2.87
N ILE A 46 10.68 0.21 2.07
CA ILE A 46 11.07 0.31 0.66
C ILE A 46 9.93 0.87 -0.20
N PHE A 47 8.68 0.49 0.10
CA PHE A 47 7.53 0.81 -0.75
C PHE A 47 6.48 1.72 -0.10
N ALA A 48 6.66 2.13 1.16
CA ALA A 48 5.71 2.96 1.90
C ALA A 48 5.32 4.26 1.18
N PHE A 49 6.24 4.84 0.40
CA PHE A 49 6.03 6.09 -0.33
C PHE A 49 5.47 5.89 -1.75
N VAL A 50 5.31 4.65 -2.24
CA VAL A 50 4.81 4.40 -3.60
C VAL A 50 3.44 5.04 -3.84
N PRO A 51 2.44 4.95 -2.93
CA PRO A 51 1.15 5.62 -3.15
C PRO A 51 1.25 7.15 -3.18
N LEU A 52 2.21 7.74 -2.46
CA LEU A 52 2.47 9.18 -2.54
C LEU A 52 3.05 9.56 -3.91
N VAL A 53 4.01 8.78 -4.41
CA VAL A 53 4.54 8.98 -5.77
C VAL A 53 3.43 8.85 -6.81
N MET A 54 2.56 7.84 -6.67
CA MET A 54 1.38 7.68 -7.53
C MET A 54 0.44 8.89 -7.46
N PHE A 55 0.18 9.40 -6.26
CA PHE A 55 -0.63 10.61 -6.06
C PHE A 55 -0.02 11.82 -6.80
N LEU A 56 1.29 12.04 -6.65
CA LEU A 56 2.00 13.13 -7.33
C LEU A 56 2.00 12.96 -8.86
N LEU A 57 2.17 11.73 -9.36
CA LEU A 57 2.06 11.42 -10.78
C LEU A 57 0.68 11.75 -11.36
N THR A 58 -0.39 11.80 -10.55
CA THR A 58 -1.70 12.19 -11.07
C THR A 58 -1.75 13.63 -11.57
N PHE A 59 -0.92 14.53 -11.01
CA PHE A 59 -0.81 15.91 -11.47
C PHE A 59 -0.03 16.00 -12.79
N ILE A 60 1.09 15.29 -12.89
CA ILE A 60 1.96 15.27 -14.08
C ILE A 60 1.31 14.52 -15.26
N GLY A 61 0.66 13.39 -14.97
CA GLY A 61 0.03 12.52 -15.95
C GLY A 61 -1.35 12.98 -16.44
N GLY A 62 -1.90 14.07 -15.87
CA GLY A 62 -3.26 14.52 -16.13
C GLY A 62 -4.33 13.51 -15.71
N ILE A 63 -4.06 12.73 -14.66
CA ILE A 63 -4.99 11.77 -14.07
C ILE A 63 -5.82 12.53 -13.03
N LYS A 64 -7.14 12.53 -13.18
CA LYS A 64 -8.07 13.30 -12.33
C LYS A 64 -9.13 12.37 -11.73
N GLY A 65 -9.85 12.88 -10.73
CA GLY A 65 -10.99 12.17 -10.15
C GLY A 65 -10.56 11.04 -9.22
N ARG A 66 -11.19 9.88 -9.37
CA ARG A 66 -11.13 8.78 -8.41
C ARG A 66 -9.72 8.27 -8.12
N ASP A 67 -8.90 8.07 -9.15
CA ASP A 67 -7.57 7.46 -8.99
C ASP A 67 -6.62 8.35 -8.16
N ARG A 68 -6.78 9.67 -8.23
CA ARG A 68 -6.04 10.63 -7.39
C ARG A 68 -6.40 10.45 -5.92
N TRP A 69 -7.69 10.41 -5.60
CA TRP A 69 -8.14 10.27 -4.21
C TRP A 69 -7.85 8.88 -3.66
N ILE A 70 -7.91 7.83 -4.49
CA ILE A 70 -7.48 6.49 -4.08
C ILE A 70 -5.99 6.48 -3.74
N SER A 71 -5.11 7.07 -4.57
CA SER A 71 -3.68 7.13 -4.25
C SER A 71 -3.38 7.86 -2.94
N LEU A 72 -4.07 8.98 -2.69
CA LEU A 72 -3.96 9.69 -1.41
C LEU A 72 -4.48 8.83 -0.25
N GLY A 73 -5.64 8.20 -0.42
CA GLY A 73 -6.23 7.31 0.58
C GLY A 73 -5.32 6.13 0.93
N LEU A 74 -4.70 5.50 -0.07
CA LEU A 74 -3.72 4.43 0.11
C LEU A 74 -2.50 4.93 0.91
N PHE A 75 -1.99 6.12 0.62
CA PHE A 75 -0.89 6.70 1.41
C PHE A 75 -1.31 6.96 2.87
N LEU A 76 -2.49 7.53 3.09
CA LEU A 76 -3.01 7.77 4.43
C LEU A 76 -3.24 6.45 5.20
N LEU A 77 -3.71 5.40 4.54
CA LEU A 77 -3.83 4.07 5.15
C LEU A 77 -2.46 3.51 5.56
N ILE A 78 -1.38 3.74 4.80
CA ILE A 78 -0.02 3.39 5.22
C ILE A 78 0.38 4.17 6.49
N VAL A 79 0.11 5.47 6.53
CA VAL A 79 0.37 6.29 7.73
C VAL A 79 -0.38 5.72 8.93
N PHE A 80 -1.67 5.40 8.79
CA PHE A 80 -2.44 4.76 9.87
C PHE A 80 -1.87 3.41 10.28
N GLN A 81 -1.39 2.61 9.32
CA GLN A 81 -0.69 1.36 9.56
C GLN A 81 0.50 1.56 10.51
N PHE A 82 1.35 2.56 10.26
CA PHE A 82 2.44 2.92 11.17
C PHE A 82 1.94 3.43 12.52
N LEU A 83 0.86 4.24 12.56
CA LEU A 83 0.29 4.72 13.83
C LEU A 83 -0.19 3.57 14.73
N THR A 84 -0.82 2.53 14.17
CA THR A 84 -1.30 1.38 14.95
C THR A 84 -0.20 0.67 15.74
N ILE A 85 1.04 0.63 15.22
CA ILE A 85 2.15 -0.11 15.84
C ILE A 85 3.19 0.78 16.53
N GLN A 86 3.30 2.07 16.19
CA GLN A 86 4.27 2.98 16.82
C GLN A 86 3.63 3.84 17.91
N VAL A 87 2.39 4.29 17.71
CA VAL A 87 1.72 5.23 18.62
C VAL A 87 0.70 4.51 19.47
N PHE A 88 -0.08 3.60 18.89
CA PHE A 88 -1.20 2.93 19.55
C PHE A 88 -0.90 1.49 19.97
N SER A 89 0.38 1.10 20.04
CA SER A 89 0.78 -0.27 20.39
C SER A 89 0.33 -0.72 21.78
N SER A 90 0.13 0.22 22.71
CA SER A 90 -0.39 -0.05 24.06
C SER A 90 -1.92 -0.18 24.13
N VAL A 91 -2.65 0.21 23.09
CA VAL A 91 -4.11 0.14 23.02
C VAL A 91 -4.49 -1.03 22.10
N PHE A 92 -4.65 -2.22 22.67
CA PHE A 92 -4.83 -3.47 21.92
C PHE A 92 -5.90 -3.40 20.82
N VAL A 93 -7.02 -2.73 21.06
CA VAL A 93 -8.10 -2.58 20.06
C VAL A 93 -7.62 -1.80 18.84
N LEU A 94 -6.88 -0.70 19.05
CA LEU A 94 -6.36 0.12 17.96
C LEU A 94 -5.19 -0.55 17.24
N ALA A 95 -4.29 -1.20 17.99
CA ALA A 95 -3.22 -2.00 17.42
C ALA A 95 -3.76 -3.14 16.53
N SER A 96 -4.88 -3.75 16.93
CA SER A 96 -5.55 -4.84 16.18
C SER A 96 -6.19 -4.38 14.87
N LEU A 97 -6.31 -3.06 14.63
CA LEU A 97 -6.74 -2.55 13.32
C LEU A 97 -5.66 -2.72 12.24
N HIS A 98 -4.41 -2.96 12.61
CA HIS A 98 -3.30 -3.16 11.69
C HIS A 98 -3.62 -4.15 10.54
N PRO A 99 -4.03 -5.41 10.80
CA PRO A 99 -4.43 -6.33 9.73
C PRO A 99 -5.66 -5.86 8.93
N VAL A 100 -6.62 -5.19 9.56
CA VAL A 100 -7.81 -4.64 8.86
C VAL A 100 -7.39 -3.56 7.85
N ILE A 101 -6.48 -2.67 8.25
CA ILE A 101 -5.92 -1.64 7.36
C ILE A 101 -5.13 -2.29 6.22
N ALA A 102 -4.41 -3.40 6.47
CA ALA A 102 -3.72 -4.14 5.42
C ALA A 102 -4.69 -4.71 4.37
N LEU A 103 -5.87 -5.20 4.78
CA LEU A 103 -6.93 -5.63 3.85
C LEU A 103 -7.50 -4.46 3.04
N LEU A 104 -7.71 -3.30 3.67
CA LEU A 104 -8.16 -2.09 2.97
C LEU A 104 -7.12 -1.60 1.95
N LEU A 105 -5.83 -1.63 2.30
CA LEU A 105 -4.72 -1.33 1.38
C LEU A 105 -4.72 -2.28 0.18
N PHE A 106 -4.82 -3.60 0.44
CA PHE A 106 -4.92 -4.60 -0.62
C PHE A 106 -6.11 -4.34 -1.55
N TRP A 107 -7.29 -4.14 -0.98
CA TRP A 107 -8.52 -3.87 -1.74
C TRP A 107 -8.40 -2.60 -2.58
N GLY A 108 -7.90 -1.50 -2.00
CA GLY A 108 -7.66 -0.25 -2.72
C GLY A 108 -6.67 -0.43 -3.87
N SER A 109 -5.58 -1.17 -3.67
CA SER A 109 -4.59 -1.47 -4.72
C SER A 109 -5.18 -2.30 -5.86
N VAL A 110 -6.04 -3.29 -5.55
CA VAL A 110 -6.76 -4.05 -6.58
C VAL A 110 -7.67 -3.14 -7.40
N ILE A 111 -8.40 -2.21 -6.78
CA ILE A 111 -9.21 -1.22 -7.50
C ILE A 111 -8.33 -0.37 -8.42
N THR A 112 -7.19 0.13 -7.93
CA THR A 112 -6.28 0.95 -8.74
C THR A 112 -5.76 0.20 -9.96
N VAL A 113 -5.35 -1.06 -9.78
CA VAL A 113 -4.89 -1.92 -10.88
C VAL A 113 -6.01 -2.20 -11.88
N ARG A 114 -7.20 -2.55 -11.42
CA ARG A 114 -8.36 -2.89 -12.27
C ARG A 114 -8.77 -1.73 -13.18
N ASN A 115 -8.79 -0.50 -12.66
CA ASN A 115 -9.16 0.70 -13.41
C ASN A 115 -8.24 0.99 -14.60
N HIS A 116 -7.06 0.39 -14.61
CA HIS A 116 -6.03 0.62 -15.60
C HIS A 116 -5.70 -0.59 -16.47
N SER A 117 -6.31 -1.75 -16.18
CA SER A 117 -6.15 -3.00 -16.92
C SER A 117 -7.15 -3.15 -18.07
N VAL A 118 -8.30 -2.46 -18.00
CA VAL A 118 -9.25 -2.35 -19.10
C VAL A 118 -8.89 -1.10 -19.90
N GLY A 119 -8.58 -1.27 -21.19
CA GLY A 119 -8.09 -0.20 -22.06
C GLY A 119 -9.01 1.03 -22.09
N ASN A 120 -8.47 2.14 -21.60
CA ASN A 120 -8.83 3.51 -21.96
C ASN A 120 -7.55 4.21 -22.40
#